data_AF-A0A2V9FR49-F1
#
_entry.id   AF-A0A2V9FR49-F1
#
_cell.length_a   1.000
_cell.length_b   1.000
_cell.length_c   1.000
_cell.angle_alpha   90.00
_cell.angle_beta   90.00
_cell.angle_gamma   90.00
#
_symmetry.space_group_name_H-M   'P 1'
#
loop_
_entity.id
_entity.type
_entity.pdbx_description
1 polymer ?
#
loop_
_entity_poly.entity_id
_entity_poly.type
_entity_poly.pdbx_seq_one_letter_code
_entity_poly.pdbx_strand_id
1 'polypeptide(L)'
;MKAKNLGLVVKIVRSADQLVKELQTSRWREWPMGYDVPSPPQIFGRIVLDAGIEGILYDSVLTNAPCSATYPQNLQNSSSYIELDDPCPPEVIQRRIDSTTFKSFI
;
A
#
# COMPACT_ATOMS: atom_id res chain seq x y z
N MET A 1 -0.63 29.41 -6.05
CA MET A 1 -1.80 29.88 -5.27
C MET A 1 -1.60 29.50 -3.80
N LYS A 2 -1.50 30.47 -2.87
CA LYS A 2 -1.13 30.20 -1.47
C LYS A 2 -2.37 29.76 -0.67
N ALA A 3 -2.54 28.46 -0.43
CA ALA A 3 -3.61 27.88 0.40
C ALA A 3 -3.78 28.56 1.78
N LYS A 4 -2.70 29.13 2.31
CA LYS A 4 -2.68 29.92 3.54
C LYS A 4 -3.61 31.15 3.50
N ASN A 5 -3.84 31.73 2.33
CA ASN A 5 -4.70 32.90 2.14
C ASN A 5 -6.20 32.52 2.13
N LEU A 6 -6.52 31.22 2.04
CA LEU A 6 -7.88 30.69 2.08
C LEU A 6 -8.31 30.25 3.49
N GLY A 7 -7.49 30.52 4.51
CA GLY A 7 -7.73 30.04 5.89
C GLY A 7 -7.58 28.52 6.06
N LEU A 8 -7.10 27.82 5.02
CA LEU A 8 -6.87 26.38 5.06
C LEU A 8 -5.58 26.08 5.82
N VAL A 9 -5.70 25.35 6.93
CA VAL A 9 -4.55 24.84 7.68
C VAL A 9 -3.92 23.71 6.88
N VAL A 10 -2.85 24.03 6.13
CA VAL A 10 -2.07 23.02 5.43
C VAL A 10 -1.18 22.29 6.44
N LYS A 11 -1.48 21.02 6.68
CA LYS A 11 -0.63 20.14 7.50
C LYS A 11 0.55 19.68 6.66
N ILE A 12 1.74 20.19 6.97
CA ILE A 12 2.98 19.81 6.31
C ILE A 12 3.65 18.71 7.13
N VAL A 13 3.82 17.53 6.53
CA VAL A 13 4.59 16.42 7.09
C VAL A 13 6.08 16.71 6.91
N ARG A 14 6.86 16.62 7.99
CA ARG A 14 8.30 16.96 8.01
C ARG A 14 9.21 15.84 8.50
N SER A 15 8.66 14.72 8.93
CA SER A 15 9.43 13.57 9.40
C SER A 15 8.76 12.26 9.00
N ALA A 16 9.53 11.16 9.05
CA ALA A 16 9.02 9.81 8.80
C ALA A 16 7.90 9.44 9.78
N ASP A 17 8.06 9.73 11.08
CA ASP A 17 7.01 9.45 12.07
C ASP A 17 5.70 10.20 11.80
N GLN A 18 5.80 11.46 11.36
CA GLN A 18 4.63 12.22 10.95
C GLN A 18 3.99 11.61 9.71
N LEU A 19 4.80 11.17 8.74
CA LEU A 19 4.30 10.50 7.54
C LEU A 19 3.54 9.22 7.91
N VAL A 20 4.13 8.33 8.72
CA VAL A 20 3.48 7.09 9.17
C VAL A 20 2.14 7.39 9.85
N LYS A 21 2.10 8.40 10.75
CA LYS A 21 0.86 8.84 11.39
C LYS A 21 -0.20 9.33 10.40
N GLU A 22 0.19 10.07 9.36
CA GLU A 22 -0.76 10.49 8.33
C GLU A 22 -1.26 9.33 7.48
N LEU A 23 -0.38 8.37 7.14
CA LEU A 23 -0.75 7.20 6.36
C LEU A 23 -1.69 6.26 7.14
N GLN A 24 -1.62 6.25 8.46
CA GLN A 24 -2.44 5.40 9.33
C GLN A 24 -3.62 6.14 9.99
N THR A 25 -4.05 7.28 9.45
CA THR A 25 -5.21 8.00 9.99
C THR A 25 -6.51 7.24 9.70
N SER A 26 -7.38 7.07 10.71
CA SER A 26 -8.64 6.31 10.57
C SER A 26 -9.62 6.89 9.54
N ARG A 27 -9.52 8.20 9.29
CA ARG A 27 -10.37 8.96 8.37
C ARG A 27 -9.72 9.22 7.01
N TRP A 28 -8.76 8.39 6.61
CA TRP A 28 -7.97 8.61 5.39
C TRP A 28 -8.79 8.72 4.10
N ARG A 29 -10.03 8.22 4.08
CA ARG A 29 -10.95 8.27 2.93
C ARG A 29 -11.84 9.51 2.86
N GLU A 30 -12.01 10.28 3.93
CA GLU A 30 -13.01 11.36 4.00
C GLU A 30 -12.86 12.40 2.88
N TRP A 31 -11.64 12.90 2.67
CA TRP A 31 -11.34 13.85 1.61
C TRP A 31 -11.29 13.20 0.21
N PRO A 32 -10.56 12.09 0.00
CA PRO A 32 -10.53 11.37 -1.27
C PRO A 32 -11.90 11.08 -1.87
N MET A 33 -12.85 10.60 -1.07
CA MET A 33 -14.20 10.27 -1.54
C MET A 33 -15.00 11.50 -1.96
N GLY A 34 -14.79 12.65 -1.31
CA GLY A 34 -15.52 13.88 -1.60
C GLY A 34 -15.02 14.64 -2.84
N TYR A 35 -13.76 14.44 -3.22
CA TYR A 35 -13.10 15.23 -4.26
C TYR A 35 -12.53 14.39 -5.43
N ASP A 36 -12.77 13.07 -5.42
CA ASP A 36 -12.26 12.13 -6.42
C ASP A 36 -10.74 12.24 -6.63
N VAL A 37 -10.01 12.32 -5.51
CA VAL A 37 -8.54 12.39 -5.48
C VAL A 37 -7.97 11.19 -4.74
N PRO A 38 -6.78 10.69 -5.09
CA PRO A 38 -6.16 9.60 -4.36
C PRO A 38 -5.82 10.01 -2.93
N SER A 39 -5.97 9.08 -1.99
CA SER A 39 -5.61 9.26 -0.60
C SER A 39 -4.09 9.25 -0.39
N PRO A 40 -3.57 9.84 0.71
CA PRO A 40 -2.15 9.76 1.02
C PRO A 40 -1.61 8.31 1.07
N PRO A 41 -2.32 7.32 1.66
CA PRO A 41 -1.93 5.91 1.55
C PRO A 41 -1.87 5.36 0.12
N GLN A 42 -2.80 5.76 -0.75
CA GLN A 42 -2.78 5.33 -2.15
C GLN A 42 -1.59 5.93 -2.91
N ILE A 43 -1.30 7.22 -2.69
CA ILE A 43 -0.13 7.90 -3.27
C ILE A 43 1.15 7.22 -2.77
N PHE A 44 1.25 6.95 -1.47
CA PHE A 44 2.41 6.27 -0.90
C PHE A 44 2.57 4.85 -1.46
N GLY A 45 1.49 4.09 -1.57
CA GLY A 45 1.51 2.76 -2.17
C GLY A 45 2.00 2.78 -3.63
N ARG A 46 1.70 3.85 -4.37
CA ARG A 46 2.25 4.04 -5.73
C ARG A 46 3.75 4.35 -5.71
N ILE A 47 4.22 5.21 -4.80
CA ILE A 47 5.64 5.52 -4.63
C ILE A 47 6.44 4.26 -4.28
N VAL A 48 5.92 3.43 -3.37
CA VAL A 48 6.52 2.14 -2.98
C VAL A 48 6.64 1.21 -4.18
N LEU A 49 5.57 1.09 -4.97
CA LEU A 49 5.57 0.34 -6.23
C LEU A 49 6.67 0.84 -7.18
N ASP A 50 6.68 2.14 -7.49
CA ASP A 50 7.63 2.73 -8.43
C ASP A 50 9.09 2.64 -7.92
N ALA A 51 9.30 2.51 -6.61
CA ALA A 51 10.61 2.29 -5.99
C ALA A 51 11.13 0.85 -6.11
N GLY A 52 10.36 -0.08 -6.68
CA GLY A 52 10.75 -1.48 -6.82
C GLY A 52 10.62 -2.29 -5.52
N ILE A 53 9.91 -1.79 -4.51
CA ILE A 53 9.69 -2.51 -3.24
C ILE A 53 8.62 -3.58 -3.46
N GLU A 54 8.89 -4.81 -3.04
CA GLU A 54 8.02 -5.98 -3.27
C GLU A 54 6.82 -6.05 -2.34
N GLY A 55 6.90 -5.42 -1.17
CA GLY A 55 5.81 -5.37 -0.21
C GLY A 55 6.13 -4.49 1.00
N ILE A 56 5.08 -4.13 1.74
CA ILE A 56 5.17 -3.33 2.97
C ILE A 56 4.30 -3.95 4.07
N LEU A 57 4.75 -3.79 5.32
CA LEU A 57 3.97 -4.08 6.51
C LEU A 57 3.39 -2.77 7.06
N TYR A 58 2.15 -2.82 7.52
CA TYR A 58 1.48 -1.67 8.13
C TYR A 58 0.39 -2.15 9.09
N ASP A 59 0.01 -1.31 10.05
CA ASP A 59 -1.08 -1.64 10.97
C ASP A 59 -2.44 -1.27 10.38
N SER A 60 -3.43 -2.16 10.56
CA SER A 60 -4.82 -1.88 10.25
C SER A 60 -5.32 -0.66 11.03
N VAL A 61 -5.81 0.36 10.32
CA VAL A 61 -6.42 1.54 10.99
C VAL A 61 -7.72 1.24 11.74
N LEU A 62 -8.28 0.04 11.56
CA LEU A 62 -9.50 -0.42 12.23
C LEU A 62 -9.21 -1.29 13.46
N THR A 63 -8.18 -2.14 13.39
CA THR A 63 -7.91 -3.17 14.42
C THR A 63 -6.52 -3.09 15.04
N ASN A 64 -5.63 -2.26 14.50
CA ASN A 64 -4.18 -2.23 14.79
C ASN A 64 -3.48 -3.58 14.60
N ALA A 65 -4.11 -4.54 13.93
CA ALA A 65 -3.47 -5.80 13.58
C ALA A 65 -2.49 -5.59 12.43
N PRO A 66 -1.37 -6.33 12.38
CA PRO A 66 -0.42 -6.24 11.28
C PRO A 66 -1.10 -6.67 9.98
N CYS A 67 -0.91 -5.86 8.94
CA CYS A 67 -1.35 -6.09 7.58
C CYS A 67 -0.14 -6.01 6.64
N SER A 68 -0.28 -6.59 5.46
CA SER A 68 0.70 -6.47 4.40
C SER A 68 0.05 -6.03 3.10
N ALA A 69 0.79 -5.25 2.31
CA ALA A 69 0.48 -4.98 0.92
C ALA A 69 1.64 -5.51 0.09
N THR A 70 1.33 -6.25 -0.98
CA THR A 70 2.32 -6.88 -1.86
C THR A 70 2.19 -6.32 -3.27
N TYR A 71 3.32 -6.26 -3.97
CA TYR A 71 3.43 -5.75 -5.33
C TYR A 71 4.01 -6.85 -6.23
N PRO A 72 3.19 -7.79 -6.73
CA PRO A 72 3.68 -8.93 -7.50
C PRO A 72 4.55 -8.54 -8.70
N GLN A 73 4.26 -7.42 -9.35
CA GLN A 73 5.06 -6.87 -10.45
C GLN A 73 6.51 -6.57 -10.08
N ASN A 74 6.80 -6.28 -8.81
CA ASN A 74 8.16 -6.02 -8.33
C ASN A 74 8.92 -7.30 -7.97
N LEU A 75 8.28 -8.47 -8.03
CA LEU A 75 8.98 -9.76 -7.93
C LEU A 75 9.83 -10.04 -9.17
N GLN A 76 9.69 -9.26 -10.24
CA GLN A 76 10.50 -9.41 -11.45
C GLN A 76 11.99 -9.30 -11.12
N ASN A 77 12.77 -10.32 -11.51
CA ASN A 77 14.21 -10.45 -11.20
C ASN A 77 14.54 -10.60 -9.71
N SER A 78 13.57 -10.99 -8.88
CA SER A 78 13.76 -11.32 -7.47
C SER A 78 13.71 -12.82 -7.22
N SER A 79 14.32 -13.26 -6.11
CA SER A 79 14.15 -14.59 -5.54
C SER A 79 12.99 -14.68 -4.54
N SER A 80 12.34 -13.55 -4.22
CA SER A 80 11.21 -13.50 -3.33
C SER A 80 9.96 -14.14 -3.93
N TYR A 81 9.07 -14.62 -3.06
CA TYR A 81 7.81 -15.24 -3.45
C TYR A 81 6.74 -15.05 -2.37
N ILE A 82 5.48 -15.24 -2.75
CA ILE A 82 4.31 -15.30 -1.87
C ILE A 82 3.71 -16.69 -2.03
N GLU A 83 3.44 -17.41 -0.94
CA GLU A 83 2.94 -18.79 -1.00
C GLU A 83 1.84 -19.03 0.02
N LEU A 84 0.89 -19.88 -0.35
CA LEU A 84 -0.10 -20.43 0.58
C LEU A 84 0.59 -21.45 1.49
N ASP A 85 0.69 -21.12 2.77
CA ASP A 85 1.29 -21.97 3.82
C ASP A 85 0.35 -23.12 4.24
N ASP A 86 -0.96 -22.96 4.05
CA ASP A 86 -1.96 -23.94 4.46
C ASP A 86 -2.29 -24.99 3.37
N PRO A 87 -2.94 -26.12 3.72
CA PRO A 87 -3.56 -27.01 2.74
C PRO A 87 -4.51 -26.23 1.83
N CYS A 88 -4.39 -26.46 0.52
CA CYS A 88 -5.26 -25.82 -0.47
C CYS A 88 -6.20 -26.85 -1.09
N PRO A 89 -7.39 -26.43 -1.58
CA PRO A 89 -8.22 -27.29 -2.40
C PRO A 89 -7.43 -27.84 -3.61
N PRO A 90 -7.72 -29.07 -4.07
CA PRO A 90 -6.99 -29.70 -5.17
C PRO A 90 -7.13 -28.95 -6.50
N GLU A 91 -8.12 -28.07 -6.63
CA GLU A 91 -8.36 -27.23 -7.81
C GLU A 91 -7.41 -26.02 -7.90
N VAL A 92 -6.64 -25.72 -6.85
CA VAL A 92 -5.71 -24.59 -6.85
C VAL A 92 -4.49 -24.90 -7.73
N ILE A 93 -4.46 -24.26 -8.90
CA ILE A 93 -3.39 -24.42 -9.88
C ILE A 93 -2.10 -23.72 -9.41
N GLN A 94 -2.24 -22.54 -8.81
CA GLN A 94 -1.11 -21.70 -8.43
C GLN A 94 -1.09 -21.47 -6.91
N ARG A 95 -0.19 -22.16 -6.21
CA ARG A 95 0.02 -22.00 -4.75
C ARG A 95 1.04 -20.91 -4.39
N ARG A 96 1.94 -20.60 -5.32
CA ARG A 96 3.06 -19.67 -5.13
C ARG A 96 3.07 -18.63 -6.24
N ILE A 97 3.33 -17.38 -5.89
CA ILE A 97 3.57 -16.28 -6.82
C ILE A 97 5.03 -15.88 -6.67
N ASP A 98 5.78 -15.88 -7.77
CA ASP A 98 7.20 -15.56 -7.83
C ASP A 98 7.54 -14.79 -9.11
N SER A 99 8.84 -14.54 -9.34
CA SER A 99 9.35 -13.81 -10.51
C SER A 99 8.98 -14.43 -11.87
N THR A 100 8.57 -15.69 -11.91
CA THR A 100 8.17 -16.37 -13.15
C THR A 100 6.66 -16.38 -13.36
N THR A 101 5.89 -16.31 -12.28
CA THR A 101 4.43 -16.56 -12.29
C THR A 101 3.59 -15.33 -11.97
N PHE A 102 4.18 -14.24 -11.45
CA PHE A 102 3.45 -13.02 -11.07
C PHE A 102 2.60 -12.40 -12.18
N LYS A 103 3.00 -12.54 -13.46
CA LYS A 103 2.31 -11.96 -14.60
C LYS A 103 0.87 -12.45 -14.79
N SER A 104 0.52 -13.60 -14.22
CA SER A 104 -0.85 -14.12 -14.26
C SER A 104 -1.82 -13.40 -13.32
N PHE A 105 -1.33 -12.47 -12.48
CA PHE A 105 -2.07 -11.82 -11.39
C PHE A 105 -2.10 -10.29 -11.45
N ILE A 106 -1.59 -9.68 -12.51
CA ILE A 106 -1.47 -8.23 -12.70
C ILE A 106 -2.16 -7.76 -13.97
#